data_AF-A0A355QE19-F1
#
_entry.id   AF-A0A355QE19-F1
#
_cell.length_a   1.000
_cell.length_b   1.000
_cell.length_c   1.000
_cell.angle_alpha   90.00
_cell.angle_beta   90.00
_cell.angle_gamma   90.00
#
_symmetry.space_group_name_H-M   'P 1'
#
loop_
_entity.id
_entity.type
_entity.pdbx_description
1 polymer ?
#
loop_
_entity_poly.entity_id
_entity_poly.type
_entity_poly.pdbx_seq_one_letter_code
_entity_poly.pdbx_strand_id
1 'polypeptide(L)'
;MGPFAVGSVVLIHFPFSDLSSSKLRPALLLADAGNHDWVCAQITSRHYADKRAVLLETIDFVEGSLEIQSFIRPAKLFTASESLFQRQIG
;
A
#
# COMPACT_ATOMS: atom_id res chain seq x y z
N MET A 1 -18.39 5.41 7.94
CA MET A 1 -16.97 5.12 8.23
C MET A 1 -16.82 3.62 8.12
N GLY A 2 -16.13 3.16 7.08
CA GLY A 2 -15.76 1.75 6.94
C GLY A 2 -14.63 1.37 7.91
N PRO A 3 -14.17 0.12 7.90
CA PRO A 3 -13.11 -0.36 8.80
C PRO A 3 -11.74 0.25 8.51
N PHE A 4 -11.55 0.88 7.34
CA PHE A 4 -10.27 1.42 6.90
C PHE A 4 -10.14 2.91 7.23
N ALA A 5 -8.91 3.33 7.49
CA ALA A 5 -8.57 4.72 7.78
C ALA A 5 -7.34 5.17 6.97
N VAL A 6 -7.19 6.48 6.83
CA VAL A 6 -5.94 7.06 6.32
C VAL A 6 -4.79 6.62 7.24
N GLY A 7 -3.70 6.16 6.64
CA GLY A 7 -2.56 5.60 7.35
C GLY A 7 -2.57 4.07 7.45
N SER A 8 -3.72 3.41 7.23
CA SER A 8 -3.78 1.95 7.25
C SER A 8 -2.97 1.33 6.10
N VAL A 9 -2.41 0.16 6.36
CA VAL A 9 -1.69 -0.66 5.38
C VAL A 9 -2.52 -1.90 5.06
N VAL A 10 -2.85 -2.06 3.77
CA VAL A 10 -3.66 -3.18 3.27
C VAL A 10 -2.89 -4.02 2.27
N LEU A 11 -3.22 -5.31 2.17
CA LEU A 11 -2.72 -6.19 1.11
C LEU A 11 -3.66 -6.15 -0.11
N ILE A 12 -3.07 -5.97 -1.29
CA ILE A 12 -3.78 -5.94 -2.57
C ILE A 12 -2.97 -6.66 -3.65
N HIS A 13 -3.65 -7.27 -4.63
CA HIS A 13 -3.01 -7.71 -5.87
C HIS A 13 -2.68 -6.50 -6.76
N PHE A 14 -1.45 -6.01 -6.66
CA PHE A 14 -0.99 -4.89 -7.45
C PHE A 14 -0.39 -5.35 -8.78
N PRO A 15 -0.78 -4.76 -9.93
CA PRO A 15 -0.29 -5.16 -11.24
C PRO A 15 1.17 -4.77 -11.47
N PHE A 16 1.87 -5.49 -12.34
CA PHE A 16 3.12 -5.00 -12.91
C PHE A 16 2.88 -3.79 -13.81
N SER A 17 3.93 -3.02 -14.09
CA SER A 17 3.80 -1.78 -14.89
C SER A 17 3.44 -2.04 -16.35
N ASP A 18 3.70 -3.25 -16.84
CA ASP A 18 3.29 -3.74 -18.16
C ASP A 18 1.93 -4.44 -18.14
N LEU A 19 1.26 -4.50 -16.98
CA LEU A 19 -0.04 -5.14 -16.75
C LEU A 19 -0.07 -6.66 -17.05
N SER A 20 1.09 -7.29 -17.24
CA SER A 20 1.19 -8.70 -17.63
C SER A 20 0.67 -9.67 -16.56
N SER A 21 0.79 -9.29 -15.30
CA SER A 21 0.31 -10.05 -14.14
C SER A 21 0.24 -9.16 -12.90
N SER A 22 -0.26 -9.71 -11.79
CA SER A 22 -0.28 -9.03 -10.50
C SER A 22 0.45 -9.82 -9.43
N LYS A 23 0.88 -9.13 -8.38
CA LYS A 23 1.45 -9.74 -7.17
C LYS A 23 0.79 -9.16 -5.93
N LEU A 24 0.66 -9.98 -4.90
CA LEU A 24 0.24 -9.49 -3.59
C LEU A 24 1.31 -8.51 -3.06
N ARG A 25 0.89 -7.30 -2.75
CA ARG A 25 1.72 -6.18 -2.28
C ARG A 25 0.98 -5.43 -1.18
N PRO A 26 1.70 -4.92 -0.16
CA PRO A 26 1.13 -3.94 0.73
C PRO A 26 0.92 -2.60 0.01
N ALA A 27 -0.07 -1.84 0.45
CA ALA A 27 -0.37 -0.50 0.00
C ALA A 27 -0.78 0.37 1.19
N LEU A 28 -0.27 1.59 1.24
CA LEU A 28 -0.66 2.60 2.24
C LEU A 28 -1.90 3.35 1.75
N LEU A 29 -2.93 3.43 2.57
CA LEU A 29 -4.12 4.25 2.32
C LEU A 29 -3.83 5.71 2.64
N LEU A 30 -3.93 6.59 1.65
CA LEU A 30 -3.60 8.02 1.78
C LEU A 30 -4.82 8.92 1.90
N ALA A 31 -5.93 8.57 1.25
CA ALA A 31 -7.18 9.33 1.32
C ALA A 31 -8.38 8.45 0.95
N ASP A 32 -9.51 8.69 1.59
CA ASP A 32 -10.82 8.21 1.15
C ASP A 32 -11.21 8.98 -0.12
N ALA A 33 -11.40 8.26 -1.23
CA ALA A 33 -11.79 8.83 -2.51
C ALA A 33 -13.31 8.84 -2.72
N GLY A 34 -14.09 8.33 -1.74
CA GLY A 34 -15.52 8.10 -1.83
C GLY A 34 -15.86 6.81 -2.59
N ASN A 35 -17.13 6.41 -2.54
CA ASN A 35 -17.65 5.23 -3.25
C ASN A 35 -16.91 3.90 -2.96
N HIS A 36 -16.36 3.75 -1.76
CA HIS A 36 -15.52 2.61 -1.37
C HIS A 36 -14.22 2.50 -2.19
N ASP A 37 -13.74 3.62 -2.75
CA ASP A 37 -12.42 3.72 -3.38
C ASP A 37 -11.47 4.51 -2.49
N TRP A 38 -10.19 4.14 -2.55
CA TRP A 38 -9.12 4.77 -1.79
C TRP A 38 -7.99 5.22 -2.70
N VAL A 39 -7.39 6.37 -2.40
CA VAL A 39 -6.09 6.76 -2.95
C VAL A 39 -5.01 6.04 -2.16
N CYS A 40 -4.17 5.28 -2.85
CA CYS A 40 -3.17 4.40 -2.25
C CYS A 40 -1.76 4.69 -2.80
N ALA A 41 -0.74 4.37 -2.01
CA ALA A 41 0.65 4.25 -2.47
C ALA A 41 1.15 2.82 -2.34
N GLN A 42 1.82 2.31 -3.38
CA GLN A 42 2.43 0.98 -3.31
C GLN A 42 3.56 0.94 -2.26
N ILE A 43 3.64 -0.17 -1.52
CA ILE A 43 4.78 -0.53 -0.68
C ILE A 43 5.55 -1.71 -1.31
N THR A 44 6.89 -1.67 -1.23
CA THR A 44 7.75 -2.78 -1.65
C THR A 44 9.01 -2.90 -0.79
N SER A 45 9.54 -4.11 -0.62
CA SER A 45 10.84 -4.33 0.00
C SER A 45 12.04 -4.07 -0.93
N ARG A 46 11.79 -3.75 -2.21
CA ARG A 46 12.85 -3.49 -3.21
C ARG A 46 13.27 -2.01 -3.18
N HIS A 47 14.37 -1.72 -2.52
CA HIS A 47 14.96 -0.38 -2.38
C HIS A 47 15.28 0.32 -3.72
N TYR A 48 15.74 -0.43 -4.73
CA TYR A 48 16.34 0.14 -5.95
C TYR A 48 15.37 0.83 -6.93
N ALA A 49 14.07 0.85 -6.64
CA ALA A 49 13.06 1.21 -7.64
C ALA A 49 12.65 2.69 -7.64
N ASP A 50 13.04 3.50 -6.64
CA ASP A 50 12.59 4.89 -6.53
C ASP A 50 13.54 5.75 -5.67
N LYS A 51 14.08 6.84 -6.23
CA LYS A 51 14.92 7.79 -5.48
C LYS A 51 14.15 8.55 -4.39
N ARG A 52 12.82 8.60 -4.51
CA ARG A 52 11.91 9.27 -3.56
C ARG A 52 11.12 8.26 -2.72
N ALA A 53 11.56 7.00 -2.70
CA ALA A 53 11.03 6.02 -1.79
C ALA A 53 11.17 6.50 -0.33
N VAL A 54 10.09 6.38 0.43
CA VAL A 54 10.10 6.67 1.87
C VAL A 54 10.34 5.37 2.59
N LEU A 55 11.38 5.33 3.43
CA LEU A 55 11.68 4.19 4.28
C LEU A 55 10.49 3.92 5.21
N LEU A 56 10.14 2.64 5.33
CA LEU A 56 9.09 2.15 6.23
C LEU A 56 9.63 0.98 7.05
N GLU A 57 9.74 1.20 8.34
CA GLU A 57 10.28 0.28 9.34
C GLU A 57 9.19 -0.13 10.34
N THR A 58 9.45 -1.19 11.10
CA THR A 58 8.50 -1.69 12.12
C THR A 58 8.13 -0.62 13.16
N ILE A 59 9.06 0.30 13.46
CA ILE A 59 8.84 1.39 14.42
C ILE A 59 7.82 2.44 13.94
N ASP A 60 7.55 2.49 12.63
CA ASP A 60 6.58 3.41 12.05
C ASP A 60 5.13 2.91 12.19
N PHE A 61 4.93 1.67 12.64
CA PHE A 61 3.62 1.08 12.87
C PHE A 61 3.18 1.24 14.32
N VAL A 62 1.98 1.80 14.52
CA VAL A 62 1.32 1.81 15.84
C VAL A 62 0.77 0.42 16.17
N GLU A 63 0.20 -0.25 15.16
CA GLU A 63 -0.30 -1.62 15.24
C GLU A 63 0.10 -2.38 13.97
N GLY A 64 0.28 -3.70 14.09
CA GLY A 64 0.72 -4.52 12.97
C GLY A 64 2.19 -4.31 12.61
N SER A 65 2.61 -4.84 11.45
CA SER A 65 3.98 -4.68 10.94
C SER A 65 4.12 -5.24 9.52
N LEU A 66 5.26 -4.96 8.91
CA LEU A 66 5.79 -5.70 7.77
C LEU A 66 6.94 -6.60 8.24
N GLU A 67 7.00 -7.83 7.73
CA GLU A 67 8.04 -8.79 8.09
C GLU A 67 9.46 -8.33 7.69
N ILE A 68 9.55 -7.47 6.68
CA ILE A 68 10.79 -6.98 6.11
C ILE A 68 10.70 -5.47 5.93
N GLN A 69 11.79 -4.77 6.23
CA GLN A 69 11.98 -3.36 5.90
C GLN A 69 11.52 -3.08 4.47
N SER A 70 10.69 -2.06 4.32
CA SER A 70 10.02 -1.77 3.08
C SER A 70 10.07 -0.28 2.77
N PHE A 71 9.50 0.08 1.62
CA PHE A 71 9.55 1.42 1.08
C PHE A 71 8.19 1.78 0.49
N ILE A 72 7.62 2.89 0.96
CA ILE A 72 6.44 3.51 0.34
C ILE A 72 6.94 4.22 -0.93
N ARG A 73 6.20 4.07 -2.04
CA ARG A 73 6.58 4.63 -3.34
C ARG A 73 5.60 5.71 -3.80
N PRO A 74 5.87 7.00 -3.51
CA PRO A 74 5.04 8.11 -4.00
C PRO A 74 4.93 8.19 -5.52
N ALA A 75 5.87 7.61 -6.28
CA ALA A 75 5.76 7.55 -7.75
C ALA A 75 4.81 6.44 -8.26
N LYS A 76 4.23 5.63 -7.36
CA LYS A 76 3.30 4.54 -7.66
C LYS A 76 2.00 4.72 -6.88
N LEU A 77 1.36 5.87 -7.09
CA LEU A 77 -0.01 6.15 -6.63
C LEU A 77 -1.04 5.48 -7.54
N PHE A 78 -2.14 5.07 -6.94
CA PHE A 78 -3.27 4.46 -7.65
C PHE A 78 -4.54 4.57 -6.81
N THR A 79 -5.69 4.39 -7.45
CA THR A 79 -6.98 4.21 -6.76
C THR A 79 -7.33 2.73 -6.69
N ALA A 80 -7.91 2.28 -5.59
CA ALA A 80 -8.40 0.91 -5.46
C ALA A 80 -9.69 0.84 -4.64
N SER A 81 -10.60 0.00 -5.11
CA SER A 81 -11.82 -0.34 -4.39
C SER A 81 -11.50 -1.20 -3.17
N GLU A 82 -12.23 -0.98 -2.07
CA GLU A 82 -12.19 -1.81 -0.87
C GLU A 82 -12.42 -3.30 -1.17
N SER A 83 -13.17 -3.62 -2.23
CA SER A 83 -13.42 -4.99 -2.68
C SER A 83 -12.14 -5.74 -3.10
N LEU A 84 -11.06 -5.03 -3.41
CA LEU A 84 -9.75 -5.60 -3.77
C LEU A 84 -8.87 -5.89 -2.55
N PHE A 85 -9.22 -5.36 -1.37
CA PHE A 85 -8.40 -5.48 -0.17
C PHE A 85 -8.53 -6.89 0.42
N GLN A 86 -7.40 -7.57 0.55
CA GLN A 86 -7.36 -8.93 1.09
C GLN A 86 -7.37 -8.94 2.62
N ARG A 87 -6.62 -8.01 3.23
CA ARG A 87 -6.47 -7.88 4.70
C ARG A 87 -5.79 -6.56 5.06
N GLN A 88 -6.15 -5.95 6.18
CA GLN A 88 -5.39 -4.89 6.82
C GLN A 88 -4.29 -5.48 7.73
N ILE A 89 -3.07 -4.97 7.60
CA ILE A 89 -1.88 -5.48 8.30
C ILE A 89 -1.17 -4.43 9.15
N GLY A 90 -1.71 -3.21 9.18
CA GLY A 90 -1.25 -2.06 9.95
C GLY A 90 -2.07 -0.82 9.60
#